data_AF-A0A3E0D9L5-F1
#
_entry.id   AF-A0A3E0D9L5-F1
#
_cell.length_a   1.000
_cell.length_b   1.000
_cell.length_c   1.000
_cell.angle_alpha   90.00
_cell.angle_beta   90.00
_cell.angle_gamma   90.00
#
_symmetry.space_group_name_H-M   'P 1'
#
loop_
_entity.id
_entity.type
_entity.pdbx_description
1 polymer ?
#
loop_
_entity_poly.entity_id
_entity_poly.type
_entity_poly.pdbx_seq_one_letter_code
_entity_poly.pdbx_strand_id
1 'polypeptide(L)' 'YISMTSWRNAASPLASHEMPNKWFDEQGLVNLEEVKTGYVFSVHAEWTFT' A
#
# COMPACT_ATOMS: atom_id res chain seq x y z
N TYR A 1 24.96 -1.93 8.90
CA TYR A 1 24.35 -0.59 9.08
C TYR A 1 22.85 -0.73 8.91
N ILE A 2 22.06 -0.24 9.88
CA ILE A 2 20.61 -0.11 9.72
C ILE A 2 20.38 1.17 8.92
N SER A 3 19.67 1.07 7.81
CA SER A 3 19.40 2.18 6.89
C SER A 3 17.90 2.29 6.60
N MET A 4 17.29 3.39 7.05
CA MET A 4 15.86 3.66 6.86
C MET A 4 15.50 4.01 5.41
N THR A 5 16.49 4.24 4.53
CA THR A 5 16.26 4.43 3.09
C THR A 5 16.17 3.12 2.31
N SER A 6 16.31 1.97 2.98
CA SER A 6 16.17 0.65 2.36
C SER A 6 14.92 -0.08 2.84
N TRP A 7 14.22 -0.72 1.91
CA TRP A 7 13.04 -1.54 2.17
C TRP A 7 13.30 -2.72 3.13
N ARG A 8 14.55 -3.16 3.25
CA ARG A 8 14.94 -4.23 4.19
C ARG A 8 14.63 -3.89 5.65
N ASN A 9 14.68 -2.61 6.04
CA ASN A 9 14.41 -2.19 7.41
C ASN A 9 12.95 -1.76 7.63
N ALA A 10 12.17 -1.58 6.56
CA ALA A 10 10.76 -1.24 6.65
C ALA A 10 9.92 -2.37 7.27
N ALA A 11 10.33 -3.63 7.08
CA ALA A 11 9.70 -4.80 7.70
C ALA A 11 10.22 -5.13 9.11
N SER A 12 10.95 -4.20 9.75
CA SER A 12 11.47 -4.45 11.10
C SER A 12 10.36 -4.33 12.15
N PRO A 13 10.40 -5.11 13.25
CA PRO A 13 9.39 -5.04 14.32
C PRO A 13 9.29 -3.65 14.94
N LEU A 14 10.41 -2.92 14.99
CA LEU A 14 10.45 -1.55 15.49
C LEU A 14 9.66 -0.61 14.58
N ALA A 15 9.85 -0.70 13.26
CA ALA A 15 9.08 0.12 12.31
C ALA A 15 7.57 -0.15 12.41
N SER A 16 7.16 -1.42 12.57
CA SER A 16 5.75 -1.78 12.77
C SER A 16 5.18 -1.33 14.12
N HIS A 17 6.01 -1.22 15.15
CA HIS A 17 5.59 -0.71 16.45
C HIS A 17 5.39 0.81 16.44
N GLU A 18 6.33 1.54 15.82
CA GLU A 18 6.27 3.01 15.73
C GLU A 18 5.20 3.50 14.74
N MET A 19 4.84 2.69 13.74
CA MET A 19 3.83 3.03 12.71
C MET A 19 2.73 1.96 12.63
N PRO A 20 1.79 1.93 13.60
CA PRO A 20 0.64 1.01 13.54
C PRO A 20 -0.35 1.42 12.45
N ASN A 21 -1.20 0.49 11.99
CA ASN A 21 -2.22 0.76 10.94
C ASN A 21 -3.07 2.01 11.21
N LYS A 22 -3.42 2.25 12.47
CA LYS A 22 -4.15 3.43 12.91
C LYS A 22 -3.43 4.75 12.60
N TRP A 23 -2.10 4.78 12.69
CA TRP A 23 -1.31 5.96 12.35
C TRP A 23 -1.45 6.28 10.85
N PHE A 24 -1.55 5.27 9.98
CA PHE A 24 -1.80 5.49 8.55
C PHE A 24 -3.19 6.07 8.29
N ASP A 25 -4.21 5.63 9.03
CA ASP A 25 -5.57 6.22 8.96
C ASP A 25 -5.55 7.71 9.35
N GLU A 26 -4.78 8.07 10.38
CA GLU A 26 -4.60 9.44 10.84
C GLU A 26 -3.86 10.33 9.80
N GLN A 27 -3.01 9.74 8.95
CA GLN A 27 -2.40 10.46 7.82
C GLN A 27 -3.35 10.63 6.62
N GLY A 28 -4.57 10.09 6.70
CA GLY A 28 -5.55 10.12 5.61
C GLY A 28 -5.29 9.09 4.52
N LEU A 29 -4.47 8.07 4.81
CA LEU A 29 -4.34 6.91 3.93
C LEU A 29 -5.57 6.03 4.10
N VAL A 30 -5.92 5.35 3.01
CA VAL A 30 -7.10 4.49 2.96
C VAL A 30 -6.68 3.04 2.83
N ASN A 31 -7.34 2.16 3.58
CA ASN A 31 -7.11 0.73 3.46
C ASN A 31 -7.71 0.21 2.15
N LEU A 32 -6.85 -0.29 1.27
CA LEU A 32 -7.24 -0.83 -0.04
C LEU A 32 -8.12 -2.08 0.05
N GLU A 33 -8.12 -2.80 1.19
CA GLU A 33 -9.03 -3.92 1.42
C GLU A 33 -10.48 -3.46 1.57
N GLU A 34 -10.69 -2.27 2.14
CA GLU A 34 -12.01 -1.68 2.36
C GLU A 34 -12.45 -0.82 1.18
N VAL A 35 -11.47 -0.19 0.49
CA VAL A 35 -11.74 0.64 -0.67
C VAL A 35 -12.02 -0.25 -1.88
N LYS A 36 -13.31 -0.47 -2.13
CA LYS A 36 -13.80 -0.95 -3.42
C LYS A 36 -13.66 0.15 -4.46
N THR A 37 -12.46 0.35 -4.99
CA THR A 37 -12.30 0.97 -6.31
C THR A 37 -13.03 0.06 -7.29
N GLY A 38 -14.10 0.54 -7.92
CA GLY A 38 -14.76 -0.19 -9.00
C GLY A 38 -13.75 -0.62 -10.07
N TYR A 39 -14.12 -1.57 -10.93
CA TYR A 39 -13.25 -2.06 -11.99
C TYR A 39 -12.74 -0.89 -12.85
N VAL A 40 -11.44 -0.61 -12.77
CA VAL A 40 -10.77 0.29 -13.71
C VAL A 40 -10.45 -0.55 -14.94
N PHE A 41 -11.18 -0.34 -16.04
CA PHE A 41 -10.81 -0.90 -17.32
C PHE A 41 -9.45 -0.29 -17.70
N SER A 42 -8.42 -1.13 -17.83
CA SER A 42 -7.18 -0.71 -18.46
C SER A 42 -7.37 -0.83 -19.97
N VAL A 43 -6.98 0.21 -20.72
CA VAL A 43 -7.08 0.24 -22.19
C VAL A 43 -6.44 -0.99 -22.86
N HIS A 44 -5.52 -1.67 -22.16
CA HIS A 44 -4.87 -2.90 -22.63
C HIS A 44 -5.76 -4.16 -22.55
N ALA A 45 -6.75 -4.20 -21.65
CA ALA A 45 -7.67 -5.34 -21.52
C ALA A 45 -8.74 -5.39 -22.63
N GLU A 46 -8.96 -4.28 -23.33
CA GLU A 46 -10.01 -4.16 -24.37
C GLU A 46 -9.59 -4.82 -25.68
N TRP A 47 -8.28 -4.84 -25.99
CA TRP A 47 -7.74 -5.37 -27.26
C TRP A 47 -7.66 -6.89 -27.33
N THR A 48 -7.93 -7.62 -26.24
CA THR A 48 -7.90 -9.09 -26.23
C THR A 48 -9.28 -9.74 -26.45
N PHE A 49 -10.33 -8.94 -26.69
CA PHE A 49 -11.71 -9.44 -26.88
C PHE A 49 -12.32 -9.15 -28.27
N THR A 50 -11.56 -8.63 -29.23
CA THR A 50 -11.98 -8.48 -30.64
C THR A 50 -11.43 -9.57 -31.54
#